data_AF-A0A7V3FAB0-F1
#
_entry.id   AF-A0A7V3FAB0-F1
#
_cell.length_a   1.000
_cell.length_b   1.000
_cell.length_c   1.000
_cell.angle_alpha   90.00
_cell.angle_beta   90.00
_cell.angle_gamma   90.00
#
_symmetry.space_group_name_H-M   'P 1'
#
loop_
_entity.id
_entity.type
_entity.pdbx_description
1 polymer ?
#
loop_
_entity_poly.entity_id
_entity_poly.type
_entity_poly.pdbx_seq_one_letter_code
_entity_poly.pdbx_strand_id
1 'polypeptide(L)'
;MPREISARDDVQRSIYQFGFLPIVGVVLASWLVLTPVAGHTNAPDGNLVAVDFENVDLRIFIKFVSETTGRIFLVDDHVRGQVSVRFTNRIPIDRLYEVLEAVLEVKGYAAIPAGYITKIVPLNTAKQRGIEVTGRDSVKPGNRR
;
A
#
# COMPACT_ATOMS: atom_id res chain seq x y z
N MET A 1 18.61 -1.09 -48.81
CA MET A 1 18.96 -2.45 -48.35
C MET A 1 20.13 -2.34 -47.37
N PRO A 2 20.23 -3.16 -46.32
CA PRO A 2 19.37 -3.11 -45.13
C PRO A 2 20.16 -3.28 -43.80
N ARG A 3 19.40 -3.30 -42.68
CA ARG A 3 19.71 -3.81 -41.32
C ARG A 3 20.42 -2.78 -40.43
N GLU A 4 19.96 -2.49 -39.22
CA GLU A 4 19.84 -3.40 -38.07
C GLU A 4 19.01 -2.65 -36.99
N ILE A 5 17.78 -3.02 -36.66
CA ILE A 5 17.34 -4.04 -35.70
C ILE A 5 17.85 -3.81 -34.26
N SER A 6 16.88 -3.45 -33.42
CA SER A 6 16.71 -3.76 -32.00
C SER A 6 17.79 -3.32 -30.99
N ALA A 7 17.70 -2.06 -30.57
CA ALA A 7 18.23 -1.61 -29.28
C ALA A 7 17.29 -1.92 -28.10
N ARG A 8 16.36 -2.88 -28.25
CA ARG A 8 15.39 -3.26 -27.19
C ARG A 8 15.61 -4.67 -26.62
N ASP A 9 16.58 -5.44 -27.11
CA ASP A 9 16.86 -6.81 -26.65
C ASP A 9 18.17 -6.98 -25.85
N ASP A 10 19.02 -5.94 -25.74
CA ASP A 10 20.37 -6.08 -25.17
C ASP A 10 20.41 -6.08 -23.62
N VAL A 11 19.32 -5.64 -22.97
CA VAL A 11 19.27 -5.50 -21.50
C VAL A 11 18.98 -6.83 -20.77
N GLN A 12 18.54 -7.88 -21.47
CA GLN A 12 18.07 -9.12 -20.82
C GLN A 12 19.12 -10.26 -20.79
N ARG A 13 20.27 -10.12 -21.46
CA ARG A 13 21.25 -11.22 -21.64
C ARG A 13 22.47 -11.18 -20.72
N SER A 14 22.53 -10.22 -19.79
CA SER A 14 23.64 -10.06 -18.84
C SER A 14 23.27 -10.50 -17.41
N ILE A 15 22.48 -11.57 -17.28
CA ILE A 15 22.15 -12.20 -15.98
C ILE A 15 22.48 -13.70 -15.93
N TYR A 16 23.19 -14.24 -16.92
CA TYR A 16 23.60 -15.65 -16.92
C TYR A 16 24.99 -15.83 -17.53
N GLN A 17 26.03 -15.37 -16.82
CA GLN A 17 27.42 -15.74 -17.10
C GLN A 17 28.18 -15.84 -15.78
N PHE A 18 28.82 -17.00 -15.56
CA PHE A 18 29.66 -17.39 -14.41
C PHE A 18 28.89 -17.82 -13.13
N GLY A 19 28.90 -19.08 -12.68
CA GLY A 19 29.70 -20.22 -13.06
C GLY A 19 29.06 -21.54 -12.59
N PHE A 20 29.08 -22.50 -13.49
CA PHE A 20 28.73 -23.90 -13.28
C PHE A 20 30.01 -24.62 -12.83
N LEU A 21 30.02 -25.23 -11.64
CA LEU A 21 30.79 -26.47 -11.45
C LEU A 21 30.10 -27.34 -10.39
N PRO A 22 29.80 -28.61 -10.70
CA PRO A 22 29.21 -29.57 -9.79
C PRO A 22 30.29 -30.26 -8.94
N ILE A 23 30.08 -30.40 -7.64
CA ILE A 23 30.84 -31.36 -6.82
C ILE A 23 29.84 -32.34 -6.21
N VAL A 24 29.86 -33.53 -6.78
CA VAL A 24 29.20 -34.74 -6.31
C VAL A 24 29.77 -35.16 -4.95
N GLY A 25 28.89 -35.46 -4.00
CA GLY A 25 29.11 -36.48 -2.98
C GLY A 25 29.61 -36.03 -1.61
N VAL A 26 28.69 -35.82 -0.67
CA VAL A 26 28.69 -36.50 0.64
C VAL A 26 27.24 -36.62 1.12
N VAL A 27 26.77 -37.85 1.20
CA VAL A 27 25.50 -38.27 1.80
C VAL A 27 25.82 -38.79 3.21
N LEU A 28 24.96 -38.46 4.19
CA LEU A 28 24.84 -39.01 5.55
C LEU A 28 25.85 -38.57 6.63
N ALA A 29 25.48 -37.55 7.40
CA ALA A 29 25.65 -37.59 8.85
C ALA A 29 24.61 -36.66 9.51
N SER A 30 23.60 -37.30 10.09
CA SER A 30 22.61 -36.70 10.97
C SER A 30 23.30 -36.07 12.19
N TRP A 31 23.07 -34.78 12.42
CA TRP A 31 23.07 -34.23 13.77
C TRP A 31 21.80 -33.41 13.96
N LEU A 32 20.93 -33.99 14.77
CA LEU A 32 19.74 -33.39 15.35
C LEU A 32 20.19 -32.31 16.34
N VAL A 33 20.26 -31.06 15.89
CA VAL A 33 20.28 -29.92 16.82
C VAL A 33 18.87 -29.34 16.86
N LEU A 34 18.18 -29.68 17.95
CA LEU A 34 16.94 -29.05 18.37
C LEU A 34 17.30 -27.70 19.01
N THR A 35 17.28 -26.60 18.25
CA THR A 35 17.31 -25.24 18.80
C THR A 35 15.89 -24.72 18.99
N PRO A 36 15.41 -24.56 20.24
CA PRO A 36 14.14 -23.89 20.49
C PRO A 36 14.34 -22.37 20.45
N VAL A 37 13.43 -21.73 19.73
CA VAL A 37 12.84 -20.40 19.92
C VAL A 37 13.74 -19.23 20.32
N ALA A 38 13.90 -18.31 19.37
CA ALA A 38 13.56 -16.92 19.63
C ALA A 38 12.88 -16.41 18.36
N GLY A 39 11.54 -16.39 18.39
CA GLY A 39 10.77 -15.60 17.44
C GLY A 39 11.25 -14.17 17.57
N HIS A 40 12.04 -13.73 16.59
CA HIS A 40 12.25 -12.32 16.39
C HIS A 40 10.90 -11.80 15.92
N THR A 41 10.09 -11.31 16.85
CA THR A 41 9.13 -10.26 16.52
C THR A 41 9.99 -9.09 16.06
N ASN A 42 10.36 -9.10 14.79
CA ASN A 42 10.61 -7.89 14.04
C ASN A 42 9.29 -7.14 14.15
N ALA A 43 9.15 -6.34 15.22
CA ALA A 43 8.41 -5.11 15.07
C ALA A 43 9.07 -4.48 13.85
N PRO A 44 8.36 -4.34 12.71
CA PRO A 44 8.98 -3.74 11.56
C PRO A 44 9.58 -2.43 12.08
N ASP A 45 10.83 -2.15 11.73
CA ASP A 45 11.40 -0.81 11.78
C ASP A 45 10.56 0.06 10.82
N GLY A 46 9.33 0.27 11.24
CA GLY A 46 8.21 0.66 10.43
C GLY A 46 8.26 2.14 10.46
N ASN A 47 8.74 2.73 9.36
CA ASN A 47 8.83 4.17 9.13
C ASN A 47 7.85 4.93 10.02
N LEU A 48 8.38 5.49 11.09
CA LEU A 48 7.59 6.20 12.07
C LEU A 48 7.45 7.64 11.59
N VAL A 49 6.22 8.07 11.33
CA VAL A 49 5.90 9.41 10.88
C VAL A 49 5.45 10.24 12.08
N ALA A 50 6.07 11.40 12.26
CA ALA A 50 5.72 12.37 13.29
C ALA A 50 5.91 13.78 12.70
N VAL A 51 5.02 14.15 11.79
CA VAL A 51 5.04 15.45 11.11
C VAL A 51 3.76 16.17 11.45
N ASP A 52 3.84 17.26 12.20
CA ASP A 52 2.67 18.09 12.48
C ASP A 52 2.29 18.90 11.23
N PHE A 53 0.99 18.95 10.95
CA PHE A 53 0.43 19.80 9.91
C PHE A 53 -0.39 20.88 10.60
N GLU A 54 -0.08 22.14 10.36
CA GLU A 54 -0.86 23.25 10.89
C GLU A 54 -1.23 24.19 9.75
N ASN A 55 -2.53 24.41 9.55
CA ASN A 55 -3.05 25.29 8.50
C ASN A 55 -2.60 24.90 7.07
N VAL A 56 -2.38 23.61 6.82
CA VAL A 56 -1.87 23.13 5.53
C VAL A 56 -3.04 22.86 4.57
N ASP A 57 -2.85 23.12 3.27
CA ASP A 57 -3.85 22.77 2.26
C ASP A 57 -4.11 21.26 2.22
N LEU A 58 -5.38 20.86 2.16
CA LEU A 58 -5.81 19.47 2.17
C LEU A 58 -5.17 18.65 1.04
N ARG A 59 -4.94 19.22 -0.15
CA ARG A 59 -4.26 18.50 -1.24
C ARG A 59 -2.79 18.24 -0.95
N ILE A 60 -2.12 19.15 -0.25
CA ILE A 60 -0.73 18.95 0.17
C ILE A 60 -0.68 17.78 1.17
N PHE A 61 -1.60 17.75 2.13
CA PHE A 61 -1.70 16.64 3.08
C PHE A 61 -1.99 15.30 2.38
N ILE A 62 -2.96 15.25 1.45
CA ILE A 62 -3.25 14.05 0.65
C ILE A 62 -2.01 13.60 -0.13
N LYS A 63 -1.28 14.53 -0.76
CA LYS A 63 -0.06 14.24 -1.51
C LYS A 63 1.02 13.64 -0.61
N PHE A 64 1.23 14.20 0.58
CA PHE A 64 2.17 13.65 1.55
C PHE A 64 1.81 12.20 1.93
N VAL A 65 0.53 11.94 2.20
CA VAL A 65 0.06 10.59 2.52
C VAL A 65 0.23 9.66 1.31
N SER A 66 -0.02 10.12 0.09
CA SER A 66 0.23 9.38 -1.16
C SER A 66 1.68 8.94 -1.28
N GLU A 67 2.61 9.88 -1.12
CA GLU A 67 4.06 9.64 -1.24
C GLU A 67 4.57 8.71 -0.12
N THR A 68 4.02 8.87 1.08
CA THR A 68 4.43 8.07 2.24
C THR A 68 3.87 6.65 2.18
N THR A 69 2.60 6.48 1.78
CA THR A 69 1.92 5.18 1.73
C THR A 69 2.11 4.43 0.41
N GLY A 70 2.61 5.10 -0.63
CA GLY A 70 2.72 4.54 -1.98
C GLY A 70 1.37 4.30 -2.66
N ARG A 71 0.28 4.91 -2.18
CA ARG A 71 -1.07 4.77 -2.73
C ARG A 71 -1.40 5.89 -3.69
N ILE A 72 -2.15 5.58 -4.75
CA ILE A 72 -2.62 6.58 -5.71
C ILE A 72 -3.97 7.13 -5.27
N PHE A 73 -4.01 8.45 -5.08
CA PHE A 73 -5.25 9.17 -4.75
C PHE A 73 -5.71 10.00 -5.95
N LEU A 74 -6.97 9.79 -6.35
CA LEU A 74 -7.64 10.64 -7.34
C LEU A 74 -8.49 11.65 -6.59
N VAL A 75 -8.07 12.92 -6.59
CA VAL A 75 -8.73 13.99 -5.85
C VAL A 75 -9.67 14.77 -6.76
N ASP A 76 -10.92 14.92 -6.35
CA ASP A 76 -11.90 15.76 -7.05
C ASP A 76 -11.61 17.26 -6.87
N ASP A 77 -11.96 18.11 -7.84
CA ASP A 77 -11.66 19.56 -7.80
C ASP A 77 -12.32 20.27 -6.61
N HIS A 78 -13.49 19.77 -6.19
CA HIS A 78 -14.25 20.30 -5.07
C HIS A 78 -13.57 20.04 -3.71
N VAL A 79 -12.56 19.16 -3.65
CA VAL A 79 -11.82 18.86 -2.42
C VAL A 79 -10.85 19.99 -2.11
N ARG A 80 -11.28 20.92 -1.27
CA ARG A 80 -10.51 22.11 -0.88
C ARG A 80 -10.62 22.37 0.61
N GLY A 81 -9.68 23.15 1.13
CA GLY A 81 -9.68 23.63 2.51
C GLY A 81 -8.36 23.39 3.22
N GLN A 82 -8.27 23.90 4.44
CA GLN A 82 -7.07 23.77 5.27
C GLN A 82 -7.30 22.76 6.39
N VAL A 83 -6.25 22.04 6.75
CA VAL A 83 -6.25 21.02 7.79
C VAL A 83 -5.15 21.30 8.80
N SER A 84 -5.45 21.00 10.06
CA SER A 84 -4.49 20.99 11.14
C SER A 84 -4.54 19.63 11.82
N VAL A 85 -3.44 18.90 11.80
CA VAL A 85 -3.26 17.57 12.38
C VAL A 85 -2.02 17.63 13.26
N ARG A 86 -2.20 17.39 14.56
CA ARG A 86 -1.11 17.33 15.53
C ARG A 86 -0.92 15.90 15.99
N PHE A 87 0.29 15.38 15.87
CA PHE A 87 0.64 14.02 16.28
C PHE A 87 1.17 14.03 17.72
N THR A 88 0.45 13.41 18.67
CA THR A 88 0.91 13.29 20.07
C THR A 88 2.06 12.29 20.22
N ASN A 89 2.14 11.28 19.35
CA ASN A 89 3.17 10.26 19.35
C ASN A 89 3.56 9.90 17.91
N ARG A 90 4.71 9.27 17.71
CA ARG A 90 5.08 8.75 16.39
C ARG A 90 4.11 7.65 15.97
N ILE A 91 3.56 7.77 14.76
CA ILE A 91 2.64 6.77 14.20
C ILE A 91 3.33 5.95 13.09
N PRO A 92 3.07 4.65 12.99
CA PRO A 92 3.55 3.87 11.84
C PRO A 92 2.82 4.27 10.55
N ILE A 93 3.48 4.11 9.39
CA ILE A 93 2.88 4.42 8.06
C ILE A 93 1.51 3.75 7.88
N ASP A 94 1.34 2.51 8.36
CA ASP A 94 0.08 1.78 8.23
C ASP A 94 -1.12 2.55 8.82
N ARG A 95 -0.90 3.35 9.87
CA ARG A 95 -1.94 4.16 10.52
C ARG A 95 -2.16 5.51 9.87
N LEU A 96 -1.27 5.95 8.98
CA LEU A 96 -1.37 7.27 8.34
C LEU A 96 -2.61 7.37 7.44
N TYR A 97 -3.02 6.24 6.84
CA TYR A 97 -4.25 6.17 6.06
C TYR A 97 -5.51 6.41 6.91
N GLU A 98 -5.58 5.84 8.11
CA GLU A 98 -6.70 6.06 9.05
C GLU A 98 -6.81 7.53 9.47
N VAL A 99 -5.67 8.19 9.67
CA VAL A 99 -5.63 9.63 9.98
C VAL A 99 -6.14 10.45 8.79
N LEU A 100 -5.78 10.08 7.55
CA LEU A 100 -6.31 10.72 6.36
C LEU A 100 -7.83 10.61 6.29
N GLU A 101 -8.39 9.42 6.51
CA GLU A 101 -9.84 9.20 6.49
C GLU A 101 -10.56 10.05 7.55
N ALA A 102 -10.03 10.10 8.77
CA ALA A 102 -10.59 10.94 9.84
C ALA A 102 -10.59 12.44 9.47
N VAL A 103 -9.50 12.93 8.86
CA VAL A 103 -9.40 14.32 8.42
C VAL A 103 -10.40 14.61 7.30
N LEU A 104 -10.56 13.69 6.34
CA LEU A 104 -11.53 13.82 5.26
C LEU A 104 -12.96 13.85 5.81
N GLU A 105 -13.29 12.98 6.77
CA GLU A 105 -14.61 12.90 7.40
C GLU A 105 -15.00 14.21 8.09
N VAL A 106 -14.09 14.79 8.88
CA VAL A 106 -14.30 16.10 9.55
C VAL A 106 -14.54 17.22 8.55
N LYS A 107 -13.96 17.13 7.35
CA LYS A 107 -14.11 18.12 6.29
C LYS A 107 -15.30 17.83 5.35
N GLY A 108 -16.03 16.73 5.55
CA GLY A 108 -17.16 16.36 4.70
C GLY A 108 -16.76 15.73 3.36
N TYR A 109 -15.59 15.11 3.31
CA TYR A 109 -15.11 14.32 2.18
C TYR A 109 -15.06 12.83 2.56
N ALA A 110 -14.93 11.96 1.55
CA ALA A 110 -14.76 10.54 1.75
C ALA A 110 -13.73 9.98 0.77
N ALA A 111 -12.95 9.02 1.24
CA ALA A 111 -12.09 8.17 0.42
C ALA A 111 -12.88 6.93 -0.01
N ILE A 112 -12.95 6.68 -1.33
CA ILE A 112 -13.63 5.52 -1.91
C ILE A 112 -12.60 4.67 -2.64
N PRO A 113 -12.31 3.45 -2.17
CA PRO A 113 -11.43 2.54 -2.90
C PRO A 113 -12.08 2.13 -4.22
N ALA A 114 -11.36 2.31 -5.32
CA ALA A 114 -11.78 1.97 -6.67
C ALA A 114 -10.68 1.13 -7.35
N GLY A 115 -10.52 -0.10 -6.88
CA GLY A 115 -9.47 -1.01 -7.32
C GLY A 115 -8.09 -0.53 -6.87
N TYR A 116 -7.23 -0.16 -7.82
CA TYR A 116 -5.85 0.28 -7.55
C TYR A 116 -5.75 1.75 -7.11
N ILE A 117 -6.80 2.55 -7.29
CA ILE A 117 -6.83 3.97 -6.92
C ILE A 117 -7.85 4.22 -5.82
N THR A 118 -7.59 5.21 -4.96
CA THR A 118 -8.56 5.70 -3.98
C THR A 118 -9.07 7.06 -4.43
N LYS A 119 -10.39 7.17 -4.64
CA LYS A 119 -11.03 8.43 -5.07
C LYS A 119 -11.41 9.25 -3.84
N ILE A 120 -11.03 10.51 -3.79
CA ILE A 120 -11.44 11.45 -2.73
C ILE A 120 -12.52 12.36 -3.30
N VAL A 121 -13.73 12.25 -2.76
CA VAL A 121 -14.92 12.96 -3.25
C VAL A 121 -15.70 13.60 -2.09
N PRO A 122 -16.53 14.62 -2.36
CA PRO A 122 -17.47 15.15 -1.37
C PRO A 122 -18.44 14.06 -0.87
N LEU A 123 -18.80 14.11 0.41
CA LEU A 123 -19.67 13.11 1.04
C LEU A 123 -21.04 13.01 0.33
N ASN A 124 -21.54 14.13 -0.21
CA ASN A 124 -22.77 14.16 -1.02
C ASN A 124 -22.68 13.24 -2.25
N THR A 125 -21.53 13.21 -2.93
CA THR A 125 -21.27 12.34 -4.07
C THR A 125 -20.94 10.91 -3.62
N ALA A 126 -20.31 10.75 -2.45
CA ALA A 126 -19.96 9.45 -1.88
C ALA A 126 -21.20 8.61 -1.53
N LYS A 127 -22.23 9.21 -0.91
CA LYS A 127 -23.48 8.53 -0.53
C LYS A 127 -24.21 7.91 -1.72
N GLN A 128 -24.13 8.55 -2.89
CA GLN A 128 -24.75 8.05 -4.12
C GLN A 128 -24.02 6.83 -4.70
N ARG A 129 -22.74 6.64 -4.37
CA ARG A 129 -21.90 5.53 -4.89
C ARG A 129 -21.63 4.43 -3.86
N GLY A 130 -21.71 4.74 -2.56
CA GLY A 130 -21.47 3.79 -1.46
C GLY A 130 -22.51 2.68 -1.33
N ILE A 131 -23.62 2.75 -2.07
CA ILE A 131 -24.61 1.68 -2.15
C ILE A 131 -24.08 0.47 -2.96
N GLU A 132 -23.03 0.63 -3.77
CA GLU A 132 -22.57 -0.42 -4.69
C GLU A 132 -21.53 -1.41 -4.10
N VAL A 133 -20.96 -1.17 -2.91
CA VAL A 133 -19.78 -1.95 -2.44
C VAL A 133 -20.02 -2.81 -1.18
N THR A 134 -21.17 -2.70 -0.52
CA THR A 134 -21.54 -3.61 0.60
C THR A 134 -22.87 -4.31 0.27
N GLY A 135 -22.88 -5.13 -0.78
CA GLY A 135 -24.11 -5.81 -1.25
C GLY A 135 -23.89 -7.11 -2.01
N ARG A 136 -22.66 -7.61 -2.07
CA ARG A 136 -22.36 -8.98 -2.49
C ARG A 136 -21.51 -9.58 -1.38
N ASP A 137 -21.63 -10.88 -1.14
CA ASP A 137 -21.06 -11.58 0.02
C ASP A 137 -21.90 -11.33 1.29
N SER A 138 -23.08 -11.92 1.45
CA SER A 138 -23.17 -13.29 1.96
C SER A 138 -24.62 -13.81 1.92
N VAL A 139 -25.09 -14.27 0.76
CA VAL A 139 -26.22 -15.22 0.71
C VAL A 139 -25.63 -16.53 0.20
N LYS A 140 -25.38 -17.47 1.11
CA LYS A 140 -25.12 -18.87 0.79
C LYS A 140 -26.47 -19.61 0.84
N PRO A 141 -27.16 -19.84 -0.29
CA PRO A 141 -28.35 -20.68 -0.28
C PRO A 141 -27.86 -22.13 -0.31
N GLY A 142 -27.85 -22.79 0.84
CA GLY A 142 -27.31 -24.14 0.93
C GLY A 142 -27.78 -24.90 2.15
N ASN A 143 -29.10 -25.11 2.27
CA ASN A 143 -29.61 -26.40 2.73
C ASN A 143 -31.11 -26.56 2.40
N ARG A 144 -31.38 -27.04 1.18
CA ARG A 144 -32.61 -27.78 0.88
C ARG A 144 -32.20 -29.24 0.68
N ARG A 145 -32.23 -30.04 1.74
CA ARG A 145 -32.53 -31.48 1.72
C ARG A 145 -33.00 -31.89 3.11
#